data_AF-A0A5B8S1V0-F1
#
_entry.id   AF-A0A5B8S1V0-F1
#
_cell.length_a   1.000
_cell.length_b   1.000
_cell.length_c   1.000
_cell.angle_alpha   90.00
_cell.angle_beta   90.00
_cell.angle_gamma   90.00
#
_symmetry.space_group_name_H-M   'P 1'
#
loop_
_entity.id
_entity.type
_entity.pdbx_description
1 polymer ?
#
loop_
_entity_poly.entity_id
_entity_poly.type
_entity_poly.pdbx_seq_one_letter_code
_entity_poly.pdbx_strand_id
1 'polypeptide(L)'
;MKKFLLAATGAAALACSANANAALVVNISGSSGSFGNASVTCAPLTAPCVFKDVVSFVTPAGYRLVSATITTAWTGSTLAAQNLTNIDFTSVKLNGNAFTLSPTGRKEDGYLFDLLITPGGNNTLEVSGLSGGGASYGGQLSFAAVPEPSTWLMMILGVGIAGAALRRRRQTVKVSYA
;
A
#
# COMPACT_ATOMS: atom_id res chain seq x y z
N MET A 1 60.30 -33.78 17.86
CA MET A 1 60.31 -32.48 18.55
C MET A 1 60.39 -31.40 17.51
N LYS A 2 59.39 -30.49 17.49
CA LYS A 2 59.50 -29.08 17.11
C LYS A 2 59.93 -28.77 15.66
N LYS A 3 59.33 -27.85 14.91
CA LYS A 3 58.20 -26.92 15.05
C LYS A 3 58.29 -26.07 13.76
N PHE A 4 57.13 -25.77 13.17
CA PHE A 4 56.78 -24.55 12.42
C PHE A 4 57.68 -24.03 11.28
N LEU A 5 57.08 -23.85 10.09
CA LEU A 5 56.86 -22.51 9.52
C LEU A 5 55.97 -22.62 8.25
N LEU A 6 54.65 -22.56 8.46
CA LEU A 6 53.71 -22.05 7.46
C LEU A 6 53.73 -20.52 7.60
N ALA A 7 54.11 -19.80 6.55
CA ALA A 7 54.07 -18.34 6.50
C ALA A 7 53.21 -17.87 5.31
N ALA A 8 52.02 -17.41 5.67
CA ALA A 8 51.39 -16.19 5.17
C ALA A 8 51.23 -15.98 3.65
N THR A 9 50.11 -16.46 3.12
CA THR A 9 49.40 -15.80 2.01
C THR A 9 47.90 -15.84 2.28
N GLY A 10 47.40 -14.84 3.00
CA GLY A 10 45.97 -14.77 3.30
C GLY A 10 45.64 -13.51 4.08
N ALA A 11 45.30 -12.43 3.37
CA ALA A 11 44.38 -11.38 3.81
C ALA A 11 44.51 -10.16 2.87
N ALA A 12 43.74 -10.14 1.77
CA ALA A 12 43.37 -8.90 1.07
C ALA A 12 42.15 -9.14 0.18
N ALA A 13 41.06 -9.61 0.78
CA ALA A 13 39.73 -9.48 0.19
C ALA A 13 38.84 -8.81 1.24
N LEU A 14 39.09 -7.51 1.46
CA LEU A 14 38.11 -6.64 2.11
C LEU A 14 36.90 -6.60 1.18
N ALA A 15 35.90 -7.40 1.52
CA ALA A 15 34.61 -7.39 0.89
C ALA A 15 34.07 -5.96 0.86
N CYS A 16 33.88 -5.42 -0.33
CA CYS A 16 32.94 -4.32 -0.51
C CYS A 16 31.56 -4.90 -0.22
N SER A 17 31.07 -4.75 1.02
CA SER A 17 29.67 -4.98 1.32
C SER A 17 28.86 -3.94 0.55
N ALA A 18 28.35 -4.31 -0.63
CA ALA A 18 27.31 -3.55 -1.29
C ALA A 18 26.12 -3.54 -0.34
N ASN A 19 25.76 -2.37 0.19
CA ASN A 19 24.56 -2.23 1.01
C ASN A 19 23.36 -2.65 0.16
N ALA A 20 22.68 -3.74 0.54
CA ALA A 20 21.44 -4.15 -0.11
C ALA A 20 20.35 -3.11 0.18
N ASN A 21 19.97 -2.33 -0.82
CA ASN A 21 18.78 -1.48 -0.74
C ASN A 21 17.55 -2.40 -0.81
N ALA A 22 16.61 -2.26 0.12
CA ALA A 22 15.39 -3.06 0.09
C ALA A 22 14.46 -2.46 -0.96
N ALA A 23 13.97 -3.28 -1.89
CA ALA A 23 12.98 -2.82 -2.85
C ALA A 23 11.64 -2.54 -2.13
N LEU A 24 10.87 -1.57 -2.64
CA LEU A 24 9.48 -1.39 -2.24
C LEU A 24 8.68 -2.67 -2.55
N VAL A 25 8.09 -3.28 -1.51
CA VAL A 25 7.29 -4.51 -1.62
C VAL A 25 5.83 -4.18 -1.40
N VAL A 26 4.93 -4.84 -2.13
CA VAL A 26 3.47 -4.80 -1.93
C VAL A 26 2.97 -6.24 -1.74
N ASN A 27 2.23 -6.47 -0.66
CA ASN A 27 1.58 -7.75 -0.36
C ASN A 27 0.09 -7.52 -0.21
N ILE A 28 -0.72 -8.29 -0.94
CA ILE A 28 -2.18 -8.15 -0.93
C ILE A 28 -2.82 -9.48 -0.61
N SER A 29 -3.79 -9.47 0.31
CA SER A 29 -4.56 -10.63 0.72
C SER A 29 -6.03 -10.25 0.91
N GLY A 30 -6.88 -10.66 -0.03
CA GLY A 30 -8.32 -10.38 0.03
C GLY A 30 -8.63 -8.89 -0.05
N SER A 31 -9.33 -8.35 0.96
CA SER A 31 -9.76 -6.95 1.03
C SER A 31 -8.71 -5.99 1.61
N SER A 32 -7.51 -6.46 1.91
CA SER A 32 -6.45 -5.62 2.47
C SER A 32 -5.08 -5.97 1.89
N GLY A 33 -4.15 -5.02 2.01
CA GLY A 33 -2.76 -5.21 1.66
C GLY A 33 -1.85 -4.32 2.50
N SER A 34 -0.55 -4.59 2.44
CA SER A 34 0.49 -3.75 3.00
C SER A 34 1.53 -3.47 1.93
N PHE A 35 2.21 -2.34 2.08
CA PHE A 35 3.36 -2.01 1.28
C PHE A 35 4.41 -1.31 2.13
N GLY A 36 5.66 -1.32 1.69
CA GLY A 36 6.70 -0.57 2.36
C GLY A 36 8.09 -0.84 1.81
N ASN A 37 8.99 0.07 2.16
CA ASN A 37 10.42 -0.08 1.94
C ASN A 37 11.11 -0.07 3.31
N ALA A 38 11.76 -1.19 3.65
CA ALA A 38 12.42 -1.38 4.93
C ALA A 38 13.81 -0.71 5.00
N SER A 39 14.36 -0.23 3.89
CA SER A 39 15.69 0.37 3.83
C SER A 39 15.83 1.29 2.62
N VAL A 40 15.37 2.53 2.77
CA VAL A 40 15.54 3.62 1.79
C VAL A 40 16.95 4.20 1.97
N THR A 41 17.91 3.61 1.28
CA THR A 41 19.31 4.05 1.37
C THR A 41 19.66 5.08 0.31
N CYS A 42 20.65 5.92 0.63
CA CYS A 42 21.14 6.93 -0.30
C CYS A 42 22.20 6.43 -1.28
N ALA A 43 22.72 5.20 -1.14
CA ALA A 43 23.86 4.76 -1.92
C ALA A 43 23.58 4.80 -3.45
N PRO A 44 24.44 5.42 -4.27
CA PRO A 44 25.80 5.93 -3.98
C PRO A 44 25.89 7.40 -3.49
N LEU A 45 24.77 8.09 -3.32
CA LEU A 45 24.68 9.47 -2.82
C LEU A 45 24.94 9.57 -1.31
N THR A 46 25.36 10.76 -0.87
CA THR A 46 25.41 11.15 0.54
C THR A 46 24.03 11.56 1.05
N ALA A 47 23.72 11.20 2.29
CA ALA A 47 22.50 11.65 2.96
C ALA A 47 22.56 13.14 3.36
N PRO A 48 21.43 13.87 3.31
CA PRO A 48 20.13 13.44 2.81
C PRO A 48 20.09 13.36 1.27
N CYS A 49 19.32 12.42 0.73
CA CYS A 49 19.21 12.18 -0.72
C CYS A 49 17.76 12.09 -1.17
N VAL A 50 17.51 12.39 -2.45
CA VAL A 50 16.21 12.16 -3.08
C VAL A 50 16.06 10.69 -3.40
N PHE A 51 14.91 10.11 -3.08
CA PHE A 51 14.52 8.77 -3.51
C PHE A 51 13.22 8.79 -4.30
N LYS A 52 13.06 7.79 -5.18
CA LYS A 52 11.80 7.51 -5.87
C LYS A 52 11.63 5.99 -5.95
N ASP A 53 10.63 5.49 -5.24
CA ASP A 53 10.19 4.11 -5.31
C ASP A 53 8.93 4.02 -6.17
N VAL A 54 8.88 3.01 -7.02
CA VAL A 54 7.72 2.70 -7.86
C VAL A 54 7.47 1.21 -7.81
N VAL A 55 6.23 0.83 -7.56
CA VAL A 55 5.81 -0.58 -7.52
C VAL A 55 4.45 -0.73 -8.20
N SER A 56 4.26 -1.87 -8.84
CA SER A 56 2.98 -2.23 -9.44
C SER A 56 2.32 -3.36 -8.66
N PHE A 57 1.00 -3.32 -8.55
CA PHE A 57 0.21 -4.40 -7.96
C PHE A 57 -1.11 -4.57 -8.71
N VAL A 58 -1.71 -5.75 -8.57
CA VAL A 58 -2.99 -6.08 -9.21
C VAL A 58 -4.12 -5.91 -8.20
N THR A 59 -5.21 -5.25 -8.59
CA THR A 59 -6.43 -5.17 -7.80
C THR A 59 -7.01 -6.56 -7.55
N PRO A 60 -7.33 -6.95 -6.30
CA PRO A 60 -8.05 -8.20 -6.04
C PRO A 60 -9.38 -8.28 -6.81
N ALA A 61 -9.73 -9.48 -7.29
CA ALA A 61 -10.97 -9.66 -8.03
C ALA A 61 -12.21 -9.28 -7.18
N GLY A 62 -13.19 -8.61 -7.79
CA GLY A 62 -14.43 -8.19 -7.13
C GLY A 62 -14.36 -6.85 -6.37
N TYR A 63 -13.20 -6.20 -6.31
CA TYR A 63 -13.03 -4.89 -5.66
C TYR A 63 -12.89 -3.76 -6.67
N ARG A 64 -13.50 -2.61 -6.36
CA ARG A 64 -13.57 -1.45 -7.28
C ARG A 64 -13.10 -0.16 -6.65
N LEU A 65 -12.90 -0.14 -5.35
CA LEU A 65 -12.36 1.01 -4.62
C LEU A 65 -11.13 0.58 -3.84
N VAL A 66 -10.17 1.48 -3.74
CA VAL A 66 -9.03 1.34 -2.83
C VAL A 66 -8.85 2.62 -2.03
N SER A 67 -8.69 2.43 -0.73
CA SER A 67 -8.17 3.42 0.20
C SER A 67 -6.77 3.01 0.61
N ALA A 68 -5.89 3.98 0.81
CA ALA A 68 -4.50 3.75 1.13
C ALA A 68 -4.02 4.71 2.22
N THR A 69 -3.16 4.22 3.10
CA THR A 69 -2.42 5.05 4.05
C THR A 69 -0.94 4.75 3.95
N ILE A 70 -0.11 5.72 4.32
CA ILE A 70 1.35 5.60 4.39
C ILE A 70 1.84 6.32 5.64
N THR A 71 2.91 5.84 6.25
CA THR A 71 3.61 6.48 7.36
C THR A 71 5.11 6.22 7.29
N THR A 72 5.90 7.18 7.74
CA THR A 72 7.34 6.99 7.97
C THR A 72 7.59 6.24 9.27
N ALA A 73 8.75 5.58 9.37
CA ALA A 73 9.24 4.98 10.59
C ALA A 73 10.47 5.73 11.10
N TRP A 74 10.34 6.38 12.24
CA TRP A 74 11.40 7.16 12.88
C TRP A 74 11.96 6.41 14.08
N THR A 75 13.28 6.17 14.11
CA THR A 75 13.94 5.46 15.20
C THR A 75 15.33 6.04 15.49
N GLY A 76 15.78 5.95 16.75
CA GLY A 76 17.12 6.39 17.15
C GLY A 76 17.17 7.08 18.50
N SER A 77 18.22 6.78 19.28
CA SER A 77 18.47 7.36 20.61
C SER A 77 19.34 8.62 20.58
N THR A 78 19.92 8.96 19.42
CA THR A 78 20.74 10.16 19.20
C THR A 78 20.20 10.97 18.03
N LEU A 79 20.49 12.27 18.00
CA LEU A 79 20.08 13.14 16.91
C LEU A 79 20.63 12.67 15.55
N ALA A 80 21.84 12.12 15.52
CA ALA A 80 22.42 11.56 14.30
C ALA A 80 21.64 10.34 13.81
N ALA A 81 21.34 9.38 14.69
CA ALA A 81 20.55 8.19 14.34
C ALA A 81 19.13 8.54 13.88
N GLN A 82 18.54 9.56 14.51
CA GLN A 82 17.24 10.08 14.14
C GLN A 82 17.23 10.73 12.76
N ASN A 83 18.24 11.53 12.42
CA ASN A 83 18.34 12.11 11.08
C ASN A 83 18.54 11.03 10.00
N LEU A 84 19.24 9.94 10.30
CA LEU A 84 19.43 8.83 9.35
C LEU A 84 18.12 8.10 9.01
N THR A 85 17.18 8.04 9.95
CA THR A 85 15.89 7.35 9.77
C THR A 85 14.76 8.29 9.35
N ASN A 86 15.04 9.58 9.19
CA ASN A 86 14.05 10.54 8.73
C ASN A 86 13.72 10.34 7.24
N ILE A 87 12.43 10.51 6.91
CA ILE A 87 11.94 10.68 5.55
C ILE A 87 11.04 11.89 5.53
N ASP A 88 11.33 12.79 4.60
CA ASP A 88 10.41 13.87 4.23
C ASP A 88 9.74 13.51 2.90
N PHE A 89 8.45 13.16 2.93
CA PHE A 89 7.68 12.85 1.73
C PHE A 89 7.50 14.11 0.88
N THR A 90 7.89 14.02 -0.39
CA THR A 90 7.64 15.07 -1.38
C THR A 90 6.43 14.73 -2.24
N SER A 91 6.24 13.45 -2.59
CA SER A 91 5.06 13.02 -3.33
C SER A 91 4.77 11.53 -3.11
N VAL A 92 3.50 11.22 -2.88
CA VAL A 92 2.97 9.85 -2.87
C VAL A 92 1.75 9.80 -3.77
N LYS A 93 1.71 8.86 -4.71
CA LYS A 93 0.65 8.76 -5.72
C LYS A 93 0.22 7.33 -5.96
N LEU A 94 -1.08 7.13 -6.19
CA LEU A 94 -1.65 5.88 -6.68
C LEU A 94 -2.37 6.13 -8.01
N ASN A 95 -1.88 5.50 -9.08
CA ASN A 95 -2.35 5.72 -10.46
C ASN A 95 -2.37 7.21 -10.85
N GLY A 96 -1.37 7.98 -10.39
CA GLY A 96 -1.29 9.42 -10.59
C GLY A 96 -2.10 10.28 -9.61
N ASN A 97 -2.99 9.70 -8.80
CA ASN A 97 -3.76 10.44 -7.79
C ASN A 97 -2.92 10.64 -6.53
N ALA A 98 -2.76 11.90 -6.12
CA ALA A 98 -1.91 12.27 -5.00
C ALA A 98 -2.58 11.96 -3.65
N PHE A 99 -1.78 11.48 -2.70
CA PHE A 99 -2.18 11.38 -1.30
C PHE A 99 -2.22 12.77 -0.67
N THR A 100 -3.10 12.95 0.31
CA THR A 100 -3.01 14.06 1.25
C THR A 100 -1.93 13.72 2.26
N LEU A 101 -0.85 14.51 2.31
CA LEU A 101 0.29 14.31 3.20
C LEU A 101 0.20 15.25 4.42
N SER A 102 0.68 14.78 5.57
CA SER A 102 0.96 15.63 6.71
C SER A 102 2.15 16.56 6.41
N PRO A 103 2.31 17.67 7.14
CA PRO A 103 3.51 18.48 7.07
C PRO A 103 4.77 17.67 7.41
N THR A 104 5.92 18.11 6.88
CA THR A 104 7.19 17.42 7.10
C THR A 104 7.67 17.52 8.55
N GLY A 105 8.31 16.48 9.06
CA GLY A 105 8.80 16.46 10.44
C GLY A 105 9.25 15.10 10.93
N ARG A 106 9.22 14.87 12.26
CA ARG A 106 9.71 13.60 12.84
C ARG A 106 8.93 12.37 12.40
N LYS A 107 7.68 12.55 12.02
CA LYS A 107 6.81 11.48 11.54
C LYS A 107 5.89 12.12 10.54
N GLU A 108 5.74 11.44 9.42
CA GLU A 108 4.89 11.88 8.35
C GLU A 108 3.95 10.76 7.99
N ASP A 109 2.72 11.13 7.67
CA ASP A 109 1.70 10.22 7.21
C ASP A 109 0.97 10.80 6.01
N GLY A 110 0.28 9.93 5.30
CA GLY A 110 -0.55 10.33 4.20
C GLY A 110 -1.68 9.35 3.96
N TYR A 111 -2.71 9.83 3.28
CA TYR A 111 -3.86 9.01 2.92
C TYR A 111 -4.43 9.37 1.54
N LEU A 112 -5.10 8.38 0.96
CA LEU A 112 -5.96 8.52 -0.21
C LEU A 112 -7.19 7.66 0.03
N PHE A 113 -8.39 8.21 -0.15
CA PHE A 113 -9.63 7.48 0.10
C PHE A 113 -10.39 7.22 -1.20
N ASP A 114 -11.00 6.03 -1.26
CA ASP A 114 -12.01 5.64 -2.24
C ASP A 114 -11.63 5.90 -3.70
N LEU A 115 -10.37 5.62 -4.05
CA LEU A 115 -9.93 5.70 -5.44
C LEU A 115 -10.59 4.57 -6.25
N LEU A 116 -11.24 4.95 -7.35
CA LEU A 116 -11.81 3.99 -8.29
C LEU A 116 -10.71 3.23 -9.04
N ILE A 117 -10.80 1.90 -9.01
CA ILE A 117 -9.85 0.99 -9.64
C ILE A 117 -10.59 -0.12 -10.39
N THR A 118 -9.91 -0.69 -11.39
CA THR A 118 -10.44 -1.80 -12.17
C THR A 118 -10.18 -3.13 -11.43
N PRO A 119 -11.19 -3.99 -11.23
CA PRO A 119 -10.98 -5.35 -10.72
C PRO A 119 -9.99 -6.11 -11.60
N GLY A 120 -8.96 -6.74 -11.01
CA GLY A 120 -7.90 -7.42 -11.76
C GLY A 120 -7.00 -6.48 -12.58
N GLY A 121 -7.17 -5.17 -12.47
CA GLY A 121 -6.34 -4.18 -13.17
C GLY A 121 -5.00 -3.96 -12.47
N ASN A 122 -3.99 -3.56 -13.23
CA ASN A 122 -2.70 -3.11 -12.71
C ASN A 122 -2.81 -1.69 -12.16
N ASN A 123 -2.23 -1.48 -10.98
CA ASN A 123 -2.10 -0.18 -10.34
C ASN A 123 -0.63 0.12 -10.09
N THR A 124 -0.29 1.40 -10.07
CA THR A 124 1.07 1.91 -9.85
C THR A 124 1.08 2.78 -8.60
N LEU A 125 1.89 2.40 -7.62
CA LEU A 125 2.17 3.21 -6.43
C LEU A 125 3.54 3.84 -6.61
N GLU A 126 3.60 5.16 -6.51
CA GLU A 126 4.83 5.94 -6.53
C GLU A 126 5.02 6.64 -5.18
N VAL A 127 6.21 6.51 -4.60
CA VAL A 127 6.60 7.17 -3.34
C VAL A 127 7.91 7.89 -3.60
N SER A 128 7.99 9.15 -3.21
CA SER A 128 9.19 9.97 -3.38
C SER A 128 9.35 10.97 -2.26
N GLY A 129 10.60 11.28 -1.95
CA GLY A 129 10.94 12.15 -0.85
C GLY A 129 12.43 12.33 -0.68
N LEU A 130 12.80 12.93 0.45
CA LEU A 130 14.16 13.00 0.94
C LEU A 130 14.35 11.96 2.04
N SER A 131 15.42 11.17 1.95
CA SER A 131 15.79 10.18 2.95
C SER A 131 17.08 10.56 3.65
N GLY A 132 17.15 10.31 4.96
CA GLY A 132 18.36 10.36 5.77
C GLY A 132 19.36 9.23 5.51
N GLY A 133 19.03 8.27 4.64
CA GLY A 133 19.94 7.23 4.17
C GLY A 133 19.89 5.88 4.91
N GLY A 134 19.07 5.76 5.96
CA GLY A 134 18.78 4.51 6.66
C GLY A 134 17.33 4.41 7.11
N ALA A 135 16.43 5.07 6.40
CA ALA A 135 15.04 5.22 6.78
C ALA A 135 14.14 4.14 6.21
N SER A 136 12.93 4.03 6.75
CA SER A 136 11.89 3.14 6.23
C SER A 136 10.52 3.79 6.29
N TYR A 137 9.63 3.30 5.44
CA TYR A 137 8.23 3.68 5.45
C TYR A 137 7.37 2.46 5.13
N GLY A 138 6.11 2.54 5.53
CA GLY A 138 5.12 1.50 5.26
C GLY A 138 3.72 2.06 5.18
N GLY A 139 2.81 1.26 4.65
CA GLY A 139 1.45 1.68 4.42
C GLY A 139 0.51 0.51 4.23
N GLN A 140 -0.78 0.80 4.30
CA GLN A 140 -1.85 -0.18 4.17
C GLN A 140 -2.74 0.17 2.98
N LEU A 141 -3.22 -0.87 2.31
CA LEU A 141 -4.25 -0.80 1.28
C LEU A 141 -5.51 -1.46 1.84
N SER A 142 -6.67 -0.84 1.59
CA SER A 142 -7.98 -1.38 1.92
C SER A 142 -8.85 -1.33 0.67
N PHE A 143 -9.41 -2.47 0.30
CA PHE A 143 -10.21 -2.63 -0.89
C PHE A 143 -11.67 -2.80 -0.52
N ALA A 144 -12.56 -2.08 -1.20
CA ALA A 144 -14.00 -2.22 -1.05
C ALA A 144 -14.65 -2.72 -2.35
N ALA A 145 -15.49 -3.73 -2.20
CA ALA A 145 -16.38 -4.18 -3.25
C ALA A 145 -17.57 -3.23 -3.32
N VAL A 146 -17.93 -2.80 -4.53
CA VAL A 146 -19.15 -2.02 -4.78
C VAL A 146 -20.15 -2.96 -5.44
N PRO A 147 -21.38 -3.10 -4.92
CA PRO A 147 -22.37 -3.98 -5.52
C PRO A 147 -22.56 -3.67 -7.00
N GLU A 148 -22.49 -4.72 -7.82
CA GLU A 148 -22.59 -4.56 -9.26
C GLU A 148 -24.00 -4.08 -9.65
N PRO A 149 -24.16 -3.34 -10.76
CA PRO A 149 -25.47 -2.95 -11.26
C PRO A 149 -26.44 -4.14 -11.43
N SER A 150 -25.90 -5.33 -11.74
CA SER A 150 -26.66 -6.58 -11.79
C SER A 150 -27.26 -6.96 -10.43
N THR A 151 -26.50 -6.77 -9.34
CA THR A 151 -26.97 -7.00 -7.96
C THR A 151 -28.11 -6.04 -7.61
N TRP A 152 -27.97 -4.76 -7.96
CA TRP A 152 -29.04 -3.77 -7.78
C TRP A 152 -30.29 -4.14 -8.59
N LEU A 153 -30.12 -4.56 -9.84
CA LEU A 153 -31.22 -4.96 -10.70
C LEU A 153 -31.92 -6.20 -10.13
N MET A 154 -31.19 -7.22 -9.70
CA MET A 154 -31.77 -8.42 -9.08
C MET A 154 -32.51 -8.10 -7.79
N MET A 155 -32.01 -7.16 -6.97
CA MET A 155 -32.72 -6.69 -5.78
C MET A 155 -34.03 -5.99 -6.16
N ILE A 156 -34.00 -5.05 -7.11
CA ILE A 156 -35.19 -4.34 -7.60
C ILE A 156 -36.20 -5.31 -8.20
N LEU A 157 -35.73 -6.26 -9.01
CA LEU A 157 -36.55 -7.28 -9.64
C LEU A 157 -37.19 -8.20 -8.59
N GLY A 158 -36.44 -8.63 -7.57
CA GLY A 158 -36.96 -9.43 -6.46
C GLY A 158 -38.09 -8.70 -5.72
N VAL A 159 -37.89 -7.42 -5.39
CA VAL A 159 -38.92 -6.58 -4.75
C VAL A 159 -40.12 -6.38 -5.68
N GLY A 160 -39.88 -6.14 -6.97
CA GLY A 160 -40.92 -5.95 -7.98
C GLY A 160 -41.82 -7.19 -8.13
N ILE A 161 -41.22 -8.38 -8.21
CA ILE A 161 -41.95 -9.66 -8.29
C ILE A 161 -42.75 -9.90 -7.01
N ALA A 162 -42.16 -9.70 -5.83
CA ALA A 162 -42.84 -9.87 -4.55
C ALA A 162 -44.06 -8.92 -4.42
N GLY A 163 -43.88 -7.64 -4.77
CA GLY A 163 -44.96 -6.65 -4.78
C GLY A 163 -46.09 -7.02 -5.75
N ALA A 164 -45.75 -7.47 -6.96
CA ALA A 164 -46.74 -7.92 -7.94
C ALA A 164 -47.55 -9.13 -7.45
N ALA A 165 -46.89 -10.11 -6.81
CA ALA A 165 -47.54 -11.29 -6.25
C ALA A 165 -48.54 -10.93 -5.13
N LEU A 166 -48.17 -10.00 -4.24
CA LEU A 166 -49.07 -9.50 -3.19
C LEU A 166 -50.29 -8.77 -3.77
N ARG A 167 -50.09 -7.96 -4.81
CA ARG A 167 -51.20 -7.23 -5.46
C ARG A 167 -52.18 -8.19 -6.14
N ARG A 168 -51.71 -9.27 -6.76
CA ARG A 168 -52.55 -10.31 -7.38
C ARG A 168 -53.46 -11.01 -6.36
N ARG A 169 -52.96 -11.31 -5.16
CA ARG A 169 -53.75 -11.96 -4.08
C ARG A 169 -54.88 -11.10 -3.53
N ARG A 170 -54.76 -9.76 -3.60
CA ARG A 170 -55.81 -8.85 -3.09
C ARG A 170 -57.02 -8.73 -4.03
N GLN A 171 -56.90 -9.12 -5.30
CA GLN A 171 -58.02 -9.02 -6.26
C GLN A 171 -59.09 -10.11 -6.11
N THR A 172 -58.86 -11.14 -5.28
CA THR A 172 -59.78 -12.28 -5.12
C THR A 172 -60.80 -12.15 -4.00
N VAL A 173 -60.83 -11.06 -3.23
CA VAL A 173 -61.84 -10.87 -2.17
C VAL A 173 -63.03 -10.06 -2.71
N LYS A 174 -64.02 -10.76 -3.27
CA LYS A 174 -65.37 -10.20 -3.48
C LYS A 174 -66.22 -10.54 -2.25
N VAL A 175 -66.61 -9.54 -1.48
CA VAL A 175 -67.60 -9.71 -0.40
C VAL A 175 -68.98 -9.52 -1.02
N SER A 176 -69.81 -10.56 -0.99
CA SER A 176 -71.24 -10.47 -1.32
C SER A 176 -72.00 -10.36 -0.01
N TYR A 177 -72.75 -9.28 0.17
CA TYR A 177 -73.68 -9.14 1.29
C TYR A 177 -75.05 -9.68 0.86
N ALA A 178 -75.72 -10.41 1.76
CA ALA A 178 -77.07 -10.97 1.57
C ALA A 178 -78.13 -10.02 2.12
#